data_AF-D9PY49-F1
#
_entry.id   AF-D9PY49-F1
#
_cell.length_a   1.000
_cell.length_b   1.000
_cell.length_c   1.000
_cell.angle_alpha   90.00
_cell.angle_beta   90.00
_cell.angle_gamma   90.00
#
_symmetry.space_group_name_H-M   'P 1'
#
loop_
_entity.id
_entity.type
_entity.pdbx_description
1 polymer ?
#
loop_
_entity_poly.entity_id
_entity_poly.type
_entity_poly.pdbx_seq_one_letter_code
_entity_poly.pdbx_strand_id
1 'polypeptide(L)'
;MKKGILIVALLVIVGGYFYFTSTSGDFEPLGRLGFVKIANPDMYPGHIHSKLLADYARERGSRCILVVHYGGSSNYRCYMEGDVYILELAYVEKKQYNPGIDWNEVWQEGIYGVPDDKWTYRSDGKEFDTLDEALAYIKERAAEHGQVGPIPMVYHGTVREGDIFINQGCGFPLYYKIAREEYGPIAAYYYVIRGIIFPYLNNPYRNFEIKNARALQYYYTHNMLNYE
;
A
#
# COMPACT_ATOMS: atom_id res chain seq x y z
N MET A 1 -30.05 5.62 -30.18
CA MET A 1 -28.93 6.54 -30.52
C MET A 1 -28.58 7.54 -29.41
N LYS A 2 -29.51 8.38 -28.91
CA LYS A 2 -29.19 9.39 -27.87
C LYS A 2 -28.62 8.84 -26.55
N LYS A 3 -29.11 7.69 -26.06
CA LYS A 3 -28.60 7.05 -24.81
C LYS A 3 -27.20 6.44 -24.97
N GLY A 4 -26.87 5.89 -26.15
CA GLY A 4 -25.55 5.32 -26.42
C GLY A 4 -24.45 6.39 -26.49
N ILE A 5 -24.76 7.54 -27.10
CA ILE A 5 -23.86 8.70 -27.13
C ILE A 5 -23.62 9.24 -25.72
N LEU A 6 -24.66 9.29 -24.88
CA LEU A 6 -24.54 9.73 -23.49
C LEU A 6 -23.63 8.79 -22.67
N ILE A 7 -23.76 7.47 -22.85
CA ILE A 7 -22.90 6.47 -22.19
C ILE A 7 -21.45 6.62 -22.65
N VAL A 8 -21.21 6.76 -23.96
CA VAL A 8 -19.86 6.94 -24.49
C VAL A 8 -19.25 8.26 -24.01
N ALA A 9 -20.01 9.36 -24.00
CA ALA A 9 -19.55 10.64 -23.47
C ALA A 9 -19.20 10.55 -21.98
N LEU A 10 -20.02 9.85 -21.18
CA LEU A 10 -19.74 9.60 -19.77
C LEU A 10 -18.46 8.78 -19.59
N LEU A 11 -18.28 7.71 -20.38
CA LEU A 11 -17.06 6.89 -20.34
C LEU A 11 -15.81 7.67 -20.76
N VAL A 12 -15.92 8.59 -21.72
CA VAL A 12 -14.80 9.45 -22.14
C VAL A 12 -14.49 10.50 -21.08
N ILE A 13 -15.50 11.10 -20.44
CA ILE A 13 -15.28 12.07 -19.35
C ILE A 13 -14.66 11.38 -18.14
N VAL A 14 -15.22 10.24 -17.74
CA VAL A 14 -14.72 9.45 -16.60
C VAL A 14 -13.33 8.89 -16.91
N GLY A 15 -13.14 8.31 -18.10
CA GLY A 15 -11.85 7.79 -18.56
C GLY A 15 -10.79 8.89 -18.72
N GLY A 16 -11.17 10.05 -19.24
CA GLY A 16 -10.29 11.22 -19.36
C GLY A 16 -9.93 11.83 -18.01
N TYR A 17 -10.89 11.92 -17.09
CA TYR A 17 -10.65 12.35 -15.71
C TYR A 17 -9.68 11.39 -15.00
N PHE A 18 -9.89 10.07 -15.11
CA PHE A 18 -8.98 9.08 -14.53
C PHE A 18 -7.60 9.09 -15.18
N TYR A 19 -7.51 9.26 -16.51
CA TYR A 19 -6.23 9.38 -17.22
C TYR A 19 -5.45 10.63 -16.80
N PHE A 20 -6.13 11.78 -16.66
CA PHE A 20 -5.47 13.00 -16.25
C PHE A 20 -5.01 12.94 -14.80
N THR A 21 -5.87 12.45 -13.90
CA THR A 21 -5.52 12.31 -12.48
C THR A 21 -4.42 11.27 -12.24
N SER A 22 -4.36 10.17 -12.99
CA SER A 22 -3.31 9.15 -12.81
C SER A 22 -1.91 9.56 -13.28
N THR A 23 -1.79 10.64 -14.06
CA THR A 23 -0.50 11.08 -14.63
C THR A 23 0.14 12.26 -13.92
N SER A 24 -0.51 12.81 -12.89
CA SER A 24 -0.07 14.04 -12.22
C SER A 24 0.37 13.88 -10.76
N GLY A 25 0.29 12.67 -10.19
CA GLY A 25 0.67 12.42 -8.79
C GLY A 25 2.14 12.07 -8.61
N ASP A 26 2.66 12.27 -7.39
CA ASP A 26 4.02 11.88 -7.02
C ASP A 26 4.15 10.36 -6.82
N PHE A 27 3.03 9.66 -6.61
CA PHE A 27 3.00 8.21 -6.46
C PHE A 27 2.35 7.51 -7.66
N GLU A 28 2.47 6.18 -7.75
CA GLU A 28 1.65 5.37 -8.65
C GLU A 28 1.00 4.23 -7.83
N PRO A 29 -0.26 4.36 -7.41
CA PRO A 29 -0.92 3.34 -6.59
C PRO A 29 -1.15 2.04 -7.39
N LEU A 30 -0.41 1.00 -7.01
CA LEU A 30 -0.49 -0.32 -7.62
C LEU A 30 -1.53 -1.19 -6.93
N GLY A 31 -1.41 -1.37 -5.61
CA GLY A 31 -2.33 -2.18 -4.83
C GLY A 31 -1.71 -2.95 -3.68
N ARG A 32 -2.29 -4.11 -3.40
CA ARG A 32 -1.84 -5.02 -2.35
C ARG A 32 -0.60 -5.80 -2.79
N LEU A 33 0.40 -5.90 -1.91
CA LEU A 33 1.59 -6.72 -2.15
C LEU A 33 1.30 -8.22 -2.03
N GLY A 34 0.75 -8.65 -0.89
CA GLY A 34 0.48 -10.06 -0.59
C GLY A 34 -0.69 -10.25 0.37
N PHE A 35 -1.18 -11.48 0.48
CA PHE A 35 -2.32 -11.85 1.32
C PHE A 35 -1.94 -12.16 2.76
N VAL A 36 -0.80 -12.84 2.95
CA VAL A 36 -0.30 -13.32 4.24
C VAL A 36 1.21 -13.25 4.28
N LYS A 37 1.80 -13.15 5.49
CA LYS A 37 3.25 -13.27 5.66
C LYS A 37 3.71 -14.69 5.38
N ILE A 38 4.82 -14.84 4.68
CA ILE A 38 5.44 -16.14 4.41
C ILE A 38 6.64 -16.38 5.33
N ALA A 39 7.38 -15.32 5.69
CA ALA A 39 8.43 -15.31 6.70
C ALA A 39 8.39 -13.97 7.47
N ASN A 40 9.06 -13.89 8.62
CA ASN A 40 9.20 -12.67 9.40
C ASN A 40 10.68 -12.48 9.82
N PRO A 41 11.30 -11.31 9.58
CA PRO A 41 10.75 -10.14 8.86
C PRO A 41 10.36 -10.49 7.42
N ASP A 42 9.49 -9.71 6.77
CA ASP A 42 9.08 -9.94 5.36
C ASP A 42 9.45 -8.79 4.42
N MET A 43 9.72 -7.60 4.96
CA MET A 43 10.31 -6.50 4.21
C MET A 43 11.78 -6.38 4.59
N TYR A 44 12.63 -7.20 3.98
CA TYR A 44 14.08 -7.16 4.14
C TYR A 44 14.77 -7.70 2.88
N PRO A 45 16.04 -7.34 2.62
CA PRO A 45 16.76 -7.79 1.45
C PRO A 45 16.78 -9.32 1.30
N GLY A 46 16.44 -9.80 0.11
CA GLY A 46 16.42 -11.21 -0.25
C GLY A 46 15.08 -11.92 -0.01
N HIS A 47 14.14 -11.31 0.73
CA HIS A 47 12.82 -11.88 0.95
C HIS A 47 11.99 -11.92 -0.33
N ILE A 48 11.09 -12.90 -0.45
CA ILE A 48 10.26 -13.07 -1.65
C ILE A 48 9.33 -11.90 -1.93
N HIS A 49 8.77 -11.29 -0.88
CA HIS A 49 7.92 -10.10 -1.04
C HIS A 49 8.74 -8.85 -1.33
N SER A 50 9.97 -8.77 -0.83
CA SER A 50 10.89 -7.68 -1.18
C SER A 50 11.33 -7.75 -2.64
N LYS A 51 11.72 -8.94 -3.10
CA LYS A 51 12.00 -9.20 -4.53
C LYS A 51 10.81 -8.86 -5.42
N LEU A 52 9.60 -9.23 -5.00
CA LEU A 52 8.38 -8.91 -5.72
C LEU A 52 8.14 -7.39 -5.82
N LEU A 53 8.42 -6.63 -4.76
CA LEU A 53 8.40 -5.15 -4.82
C LEU A 53 9.40 -4.64 -5.86
N ALA A 54 10.64 -5.14 -5.82
CA ALA A 54 11.66 -4.73 -6.77
C ALA A 54 11.25 -5.05 -8.22
N ASP A 55 10.62 -6.20 -8.46
CA ASP A 55 10.11 -6.57 -9.78
C ASP A 55 9.01 -5.61 -10.24
N TYR A 56 8.06 -5.25 -9.37
CA TYR A 56 7.05 -4.24 -9.70
C TYR A 56 7.68 -2.89 -10.04
N ALA A 57 8.73 -2.46 -9.33
CA ALA A 57 9.44 -1.23 -9.65
C ALA A 57 10.08 -1.29 -11.05
N ARG A 58 10.79 -2.39 -11.35
CA ARG A 58 11.46 -2.60 -12.65
C ARG A 58 10.48 -2.63 -13.81
N GLU A 59 9.33 -3.29 -13.65
CA GLU A 59 8.26 -3.32 -14.66
C GLU A 59 7.74 -1.92 -15.01
N ARG A 60 7.86 -0.96 -14.08
CA ARG A 60 7.48 0.44 -14.30
C ARG A 60 8.63 1.35 -14.66
N GLY A 61 9.84 0.80 -14.82
CA GLY A 61 11.05 1.60 -15.05
C GLY A 61 11.41 2.50 -13.88
N SER A 62 10.95 2.16 -12.67
CA SER A 62 11.16 2.93 -11.45
C SER A 62 12.41 2.47 -10.70
N ARG A 63 13.17 3.41 -10.13
CA ARG A 63 14.33 3.10 -9.27
C ARG A 63 13.93 2.81 -7.83
N CYS A 64 12.77 3.30 -7.43
CA CYS A 64 12.24 3.18 -6.09
C CYS A 64 10.83 2.59 -6.11
N ILE A 65 10.41 2.00 -4.99
CA ILE A 65 9.02 1.60 -4.74
C ILE A 65 8.69 1.79 -3.26
N LEU A 66 7.52 2.37 -2.99
CA LEU A 66 7.00 2.58 -1.65
C LEU A 66 6.11 1.42 -1.23
N VAL A 67 6.39 0.84 -0.07
CA VAL A 67 5.47 -0.04 0.64
C VAL A 67 4.99 0.65 1.92
N VAL A 68 3.67 0.70 2.09
CA VAL A 68 3.04 1.31 3.27
C VAL A 68 2.53 0.27 4.25
N HIS A 69 2.64 0.57 5.54
CA HIS A 69 2.39 -0.34 6.65
C HIS A 69 1.48 0.25 7.72
N TYR A 70 0.89 -0.65 8.51
CA TYR A 70 0.47 -0.33 9.86
C TYR A 70 1.67 -0.49 10.81
N GLY A 71 1.90 0.54 11.62
CA GLY A 71 3.04 0.70 12.52
C GLY A 71 2.96 -0.14 13.79
N GLY A 72 3.92 -1.05 13.96
CA GLY A 72 4.20 -1.79 15.20
C GLY A 72 5.50 -1.31 15.84
N SER A 73 6.29 -2.24 16.38
CA SER A 73 7.58 -1.94 17.03
C SER A 73 8.78 -1.82 16.07
N SER A 74 8.60 -2.06 14.76
CA SER A 74 9.68 -1.98 13.76
C SER A 74 10.10 -0.53 13.48
N ASN A 75 11.30 -0.35 12.94
CA ASN A 75 11.82 0.94 12.51
C ASN A 75 11.48 1.28 11.04
N TYR A 76 10.92 0.35 10.27
CA TYR A 76 10.54 0.57 8.86
C TYR A 76 11.70 1.15 8.04
N ARG A 77 12.84 0.48 8.12
CA ARG A 77 14.07 0.91 7.48
C ARG A 77 13.96 0.71 5.97
N CYS A 78 14.27 1.74 5.19
CA CYS A 78 14.42 1.66 3.75
C CYS A 78 15.72 0.93 3.38
N TYR A 79 15.74 0.20 2.28
CA TYR A 79 16.89 -0.61 1.88
C TYR A 79 16.95 -0.89 0.38
N MET A 80 18.10 -1.38 -0.10
CA MET A 80 18.27 -1.84 -1.48
C MET A 80 17.86 -3.30 -1.62
N GLU A 81 17.00 -3.62 -2.59
CA GLU A 81 16.76 -4.97 -3.09
C GLU A 81 17.34 -5.07 -4.51
N GLY A 82 18.58 -5.53 -4.59
CA GLY A 82 19.36 -5.45 -5.83
C GLY A 82 19.61 -4.00 -6.23
N ASP A 83 19.06 -3.60 -7.38
CA ASP A 83 19.19 -2.26 -7.97
C ASP A 83 17.99 -1.34 -7.69
N VAL A 84 16.98 -1.80 -6.95
CA VAL A 84 15.80 -1.02 -6.58
C VAL A 84 15.87 -0.63 -5.12
N TYR A 85 15.53 0.62 -4.82
CA TYR A 85 15.42 1.11 -3.45
C TYR A 85 14.00 0.96 -2.92
N ILE A 86 13.83 0.13 -1.89
CA ILE A 86 12.57 -0.10 -1.20
C ILE A 86 12.40 0.98 -0.13
N LEU A 87 11.37 1.79 -0.30
CA LEU A 87 10.95 2.82 0.64
C LEU A 87 9.89 2.20 1.56
N GLU A 88 10.06 2.33 2.87
CA GLU A 88 9.07 1.89 3.85
C GLU A 88 8.48 3.07 4.59
N LEU A 89 7.15 3.10 4.72
CA LEU A 89 6.43 4.10 5.50
C LEU A 89 5.31 3.44 6.30
N ALA A 90 5.28 3.67 7.61
CA ALA A 90 4.21 3.19 8.47
C ALA A 90 3.39 4.34 9.05
N TYR A 91 2.07 4.14 9.22
CA TYR A 91 1.28 4.97 10.11
C TYR A 91 1.14 4.30 11.48
N VAL A 92 1.27 5.07 12.56
CA VAL A 92 1.14 4.62 13.94
C VAL A 92 -0.04 5.38 14.56
N GLU A 93 -1.02 4.65 15.10
CA GLU A 93 -2.14 5.30 15.79
C GLU A 93 -1.68 5.98 17.09
N LYS A 94 -2.09 7.24 17.29
CA LYS A 94 -1.78 7.97 18.53
C LYS A 94 -2.51 7.41 19.76
N LYS A 95 -3.61 6.69 19.54
CA LYS A 95 -4.42 6.01 20.57
C LYS A 95 -4.37 4.50 20.33
N GLN A 96 -4.58 3.73 21.39
CA GLN A 96 -4.45 2.27 21.34
C GLN A 96 -5.41 1.65 20.33
N TYR A 97 -4.87 0.88 19.37
CA TYR A 97 -5.63 0.21 18.31
C TYR A 97 -6.63 -0.78 18.87
N ASN A 98 -7.86 -0.69 18.37
CA ASN A 98 -8.91 -1.65 18.66
C ASN A 98 -9.04 -2.57 17.43
N PRO A 99 -8.74 -3.89 17.54
CA PRO A 99 -8.72 -4.80 16.39
C PRO A 99 -10.09 -5.10 15.77
N GLY A 100 -11.18 -4.54 16.31
CA GLY A 100 -12.52 -4.64 15.73
C GLY A 100 -12.70 -3.66 14.57
N ILE A 101 -13.29 -4.13 13.46
CA ILE A 101 -13.68 -3.24 12.36
C ILE A 101 -14.87 -2.39 12.81
N ASP A 102 -14.65 -1.10 13.05
CA ASP A 102 -15.73 -0.13 13.17
C ASP A 102 -16.21 0.27 11.77
N TRP A 103 -17.32 -0.32 11.34
CA TRP A 103 -17.91 -0.03 10.03
C TRP A 103 -18.37 1.42 9.89
N ASN A 104 -18.75 2.09 10.98
CA ASN A 104 -19.13 3.50 10.93
C ASN A 104 -17.90 4.37 10.68
N GLU A 105 -16.78 4.07 11.34
CA GLU A 105 -15.50 4.70 11.08
C GLU A 105 -15.05 4.49 9.62
N VAL A 106 -15.15 3.26 9.10
CA VAL A 106 -14.84 2.96 7.69
C VAL A 106 -15.69 3.80 6.72
N TRP A 107 -16.99 3.97 6.99
CA TRP A 107 -17.86 4.80 6.14
C TRP A 107 -17.51 6.29 6.25
N GLN A 108 -17.29 6.80 7.46
CA GLN A 108 -16.94 8.20 7.68
C GLN A 108 -15.59 8.53 7.06
N GLU A 109 -14.57 7.72 7.29
CA GLU A 109 -13.23 7.93 6.74
C GLU A 109 -13.18 7.68 5.23
N GLY A 110 -14.00 6.77 4.70
CA GLY A 110 -14.16 6.60 3.26
C GLY A 110 -14.81 7.81 2.58
N ILE A 111 -15.82 8.42 3.21
CA ILE A 111 -16.52 9.58 2.62
C ILE A 111 -15.68 10.85 2.80
N TYR A 112 -15.18 11.09 4.00
CA TYR A 112 -14.57 12.36 4.41
C TYR A 112 -13.04 12.36 4.42
N GLY A 113 -12.40 11.19 4.39
CA GLY A 113 -10.96 11.03 4.60
C GLY A 113 -10.62 10.71 6.06
N VAL A 114 -9.39 10.25 6.29
CA VAL A 114 -8.90 9.95 7.64
C VAL A 114 -8.46 11.27 8.31
N PRO A 115 -8.87 11.56 9.56
CA PRO A 115 -8.44 12.76 10.27
C PRO A 115 -6.91 12.88 10.36
N ASP A 116 -6.39 14.10 10.17
CA ASP A 116 -4.93 14.34 10.13
C ASP A 116 -4.24 14.16 11.46
N ASP A 117 -4.95 14.35 12.57
CA ASP A 117 -4.43 14.18 13.90
C ASP A 117 -4.48 12.71 14.38
N LYS A 118 -5.07 11.79 13.61
CA LYS A 118 -5.26 10.39 14.02
C LYS A 118 -3.95 9.62 14.17
N TRP A 119 -2.99 9.89 13.28
CA TRP A 119 -1.77 9.10 13.13
C TRP A 119 -0.51 9.93 13.30
N THR A 120 0.56 9.27 13.70
CA THR A 120 1.96 9.66 13.43
C THR A 120 2.51 8.73 12.37
N TYR A 121 3.69 9.01 11.83
CA TYR A 121 4.27 8.25 10.74
C TYR A 121 5.71 7.88 11.04
N ARG A 122 6.16 6.70 10.61
CA ARG A 122 7.52 6.21 10.83
C ARG A 122 8.18 5.72 9.56
N SER A 123 9.43 6.11 9.34
CA SER A 123 10.32 5.59 8.30
C SER A 123 11.77 5.74 8.74
N ASP A 124 12.64 4.77 8.47
CA ASP A 124 14.06 4.77 8.88
C ASP A 124 14.29 5.05 10.38
N GLY A 125 13.34 4.65 11.23
CA GLY A 125 13.36 4.92 12.67
C GLY A 125 13.08 6.38 13.05
N LYS A 126 12.78 7.25 12.08
CA LYS A 126 12.32 8.63 12.32
C LYS A 126 10.81 8.64 12.47
N GLU A 127 10.32 9.42 13.42
CA GLU A 127 8.89 9.70 13.62
C GLU A 127 8.55 11.05 12.99
N PHE A 128 7.37 11.15 12.40
CA PHE A 128 6.81 12.35 11.81
C PHE A 128 5.40 12.57 12.34
N ASP A 129 5.06 13.82 12.64
CA ASP A 129 3.75 14.16 13.20
C ASP A 129 2.68 14.29 12.11
N THR A 130 3.09 14.52 10.86
CA THR A 130 2.21 14.72 9.71
C THR A 130 2.58 13.83 8.53
N LEU A 131 1.59 13.55 7.67
CA LEU A 131 1.83 12.76 6.46
C LEU A 131 2.73 13.51 5.47
N ASP A 132 2.54 14.83 5.34
CA ASP A 132 3.33 15.67 4.44
C ASP A 132 4.83 15.61 4.75
N GLU A 133 5.22 15.70 6.03
CA GLU A 133 6.62 15.58 6.46
C GLU A 133 7.18 14.19 6.12
N ALA A 134 6.39 13.14 6.36
CA ALA A 134 6.79 11.78 6.07
C ALA A 134 6.94 11.55 4.56
N LEU A 135 6.01 12.01 3.74
CA LEU A 135 6.08 11.90 2.27
C LEU A 135 7.19 12.77 1.69
N ALA A 136 7.47 13.94 2.26
CA ALA A 136 8.63 14.75 1.88
C ALA A 136 9.94 13.99 2.14
N TYR A 137 10.07 13.33 3.29
CA TYR A 137 11.20 12.45 3.57
C TYR A 137 11.30 11.30 2.57
N ILE A 138 10.20 10.60 2.28
CA ILE A 138 10.18 9.52 1.28
C ILE A 138 10.62 10.01 -0.10
N LYS A 139 10.16 11.20 -0.53
CA LYS A 139 10.54 11.80 -1.82
C LYS A 139 12.01 12.22 -1.86
N GLU A 140 12.54 12.76 -0.77
CA GLU A 140 13.97 13.05 -0.63
C GLU A 140 14.81 11.77 -0.81
N ARG A 141 14.46 10.71 -0.07
CA ARG A 141 15.12 9.40 -0.19
C ARG A 141 15.00 8.83 -1.61
N ALA A 142 13.83 8.95 -2.24
CA ALA A 142 13.64 8.49 -3.61
C ALA A 142 14.55 9.26 -4.60
N ALA A 143 14.65 10.58 -4.46
CA ALA A 143 15.47 11.43 -5.31
C ALA A 143 16.97 11.14 -5.15
N GLU A 144 17.45 10.92 -3.93
CA GLU A 144 18.84 10.50 -3.66
C GLU A 144 19.20 9.18 -4.37
N HIS A 145 18.22 8.31 -4.55
CA HIS A 145 18.37 7.01 -5.23
C HIS A 145 18.02 7.06 -6.73
N GLY A 146 17.93 8.26 -7.31
CA GLY A 146 17.79 8.45 -8.74
C GLY A 146 16.38 8.21 -9.28
N GLN A 147 15.35 8.29 -8.43
CA GLN A 147 13.97 8.23 -8.87
C GLN A 147 13.63 9.41 -9.80
N VAL A 148 12.96 9.10 -10.92
CA VAL A 148 12.40 10.10 -11.84
C VAL A 148 10.95 9.73 -12.12
N GLY A 149 10.05 10.70 -12.00
CA GLY A 149 8.61 10.48 -12.15
C GLY A 149 7.99 9.78 -10.92
N PRO A 150 6.72 9.35 -11.05
CA PRO A 150 5.95 8.85 -9.91
C PRO A 150 6.57 7.60 -9.26
N ILE A 151 6.51 7.51 -7.94
CA ILE A 151 6.99 6.36 -7.16
C ILE A 151 5.87 5.31 -7.08
N PRO A 152 6.04 4.10 -7.64
CA PRO A 152 5.09 3.02 -7.44
C PRO A 152 4.84 2.78 -5.96
N MET A 153 3.58 2.62 -5.59
CA MET A 153 3.16 2.47 -4.20
C MET A 153 2.28 1.23 -4.04
N VAL A 154 2.60 0.41 -3.05
CA VAL A 154 1.75 -0.70 -2.60
C VAL A 154 1.47 -0.59 -1.11
N TYR A 155 0.38 -1.20 -0.65
CA TYR A 155 0.23 -1.53 0.76
C TYR A 155 0.66 -2.96 1.03
N HIS A 156 1.28 -3.17 2.19
CA HIS A 156 1.83 -4.46 2.59
C HIS A 156 0.77 -5.56 2.59
N GLY A 157 -0.39 -5.29 3.17
CA GLY A 157 -1.62 -6.04 2.98
C GLY A 157 -1.64 -7.46 3.53
N THR A 158 -0.62 -7.87 4.29
CA THR A 158 -0.61 -9.18 4.93
C THR A 158 -1.60 -9.20 6.09
N VAL A 159 -2.43 -10.24 6.13
CA VAL A 159 -3.47 -10.39 7.15
C VAL A 159 -2.97 -11.36 8.22
N ARG A 160 -2.90 -10.88 9.46
CA ARG A 160 -2.45 -11.69 10.61
C ARG A 160 -3.48 -12.74 11.04
N GLU A 161 -4.75 -12.39 10.98
CA GLU A 161 -5.87 -13.24 11.40
C GLU A 161 -7.14 -12.84 10.63
N GLY A 162 -8.03 -13.80 10.41
CA GLY A 162 -9.32 -13.60 9.75
C GLY A 162 -9.30 -13.88 8.25
N ASP A 163 -10.38 -13.48 7.57
CA ASP A 163 -10.58 -13.74 6.14
C ASP A 163 -9.68 -12.84 5.28
N ILE A 164 -8.80 -13.46 4.49
CA ILE A 164 -7.80 -12.76 3.67
C ILE A 164 -8.38 -12.02 2.45
N PHE A 165 -9.62 -12.33 2.06
CA PHE A 165 -10.32 -11.70 0.95
C PHE A 165 -11.05 -10.43 1.41
N ILE A 166 -11.62 -10.46 2.61
CA ILE A 166 -12.34 -9.33 3.21
C ILE A 166 -11.36 -8.37 3.88
N ASN A 167 -10.45 -8.89 4.71
CA ASN A 167 -9.44 -8.10 5.38
C ASN A 167 -8.31 -7.73 4.38
N GLN A 168 -8.13 -6.44 4.14
CA GLN A 168 -7.08 -5.94 3.25
C GLN A 168 -5.70 -5.89 3.90
N GLY A 169 -5.60 -6.22 5.19
CA GLY A 169 -4.35 -6.29 5.93
C GLY A 169 -3.78 -4.91 6.27
N CYS A 170 -2.52 -4.91 6.71
CA CYS A 170 -1.83 -3.70 7.15
C CYS A 170 -1.53 -2.74 6.00
N GLY A 171 -1.43 -1.45 6.31
CA GLY A 171 -1.07 -0.39 5.35
C GLY A 171 -2.20 0.06 4.43
N PHE A 172 -3.31 -0.69 4.32
CA PHE A 172 -4.44 -0.31 3.46
C PHE A 172 -5.01 1.08 3.79
N PRO A 173 -5.22 1.48 5.07
CA PRO A 173 -5.73 2.82 5.38
C PRO A 173 -4.79 3.95 4.95
N LEU A 174 -3.47 3.77 5.11
CA LEU A 174 -2.48 4.75 4.65
C LEU A 174 -2.41 4.84 3.12
N TYR A 175 -2.48 3.71 2.42
CA TYR A 175 -2.56 3.70 0.96
C TYR A 175 -3.78 4.46 0.46
N TYR A 176 -4.94 4.26 1.11
CA TYR A 176 -6.15 5.03 0.79
C TYR A 176 -5.99 6.52 1.06
N LYS A 177 -5.41 6.89 2.21
CA LYS A 177 -5.16 8.29 2.58
C LYS A 177 -4.29 9.00 1.54
N ILE A 178 -3.14 8.42 1.19
CA ILE A 178 -2.24 8.96 0.17
C ILE A 178 -2.94 9.08 -1.19
N ALA A 179 -3.62 8.02 -1.65
CA ALA A 179 -4.32 8.06 -2.93
C ALA A 179 -5.45 9.12 -2.96
N ARG A 180 -6.10 9.37 -1.83
CA ARG A 180 -7.13 10.39 -1.71
C ARG A 180 -6.56 11.80 -1.72
N GLU A 181 -5.46 12.05 -1.03
CA GLU A 181 -4.79 13.36 -1.01
C GLU A 181 -4.21 13.71 -2.38
N GLU A 182 -3.58 12.74 -3.05
CA GLU A 182 -2.97 12.94 -4.37
C GLU A 182 -3.99 13.14 -5.49
N TYR A 183 -5.05 12.33 -5.50
CA TYR A 183 -5.94 12.23 -6.67
C TYR A 183 -7.40 12.60 -6.40
N GLY A 184 -7.72 12.89 -5.14
CA GLY A 184 -9.09 13.12 -4.70
C GLY A 184 -9.89 11.83 -4.44
N PRO A 185 -11.09 11.97 -3.86
CA PRO A 185 -11.89 10.87 -3.35
C PRO A 185 -12.31 9.85 -4.42
N ILE A 186 -12.72 10.31 -5.61
CA ILE A 186 -13.23 9.44 -6.68
C ILE A 186 -12.11 8.56 -7.24
N ALA A 187 -10.94 9.14 -7.47
CA ALA A 187 -9.76 8.41 -7.93
C ALA A 187 -9.24 7.43 -6.86
N ALA A 188 -9.27 7.81 -5.58
CA ALA A 188 -8.91 6.89 -4.50
C ALA A 188 -9.77 5.61 -4.50
N TYR A 189 -11.09 5.71 -4.71
CA TYR A 189 -11.94 4.51 -4.83
C TYR A 189 -11.57 3.62 -6.01
N TYR A 190 -11.23 4.23 -7.15
CA TYR A 190 -10.72 3.49 -8.30
C TYR A 190 -9.42 2.73 -7.94
N TYR A 191 -8.47 3.39 -7.27
CA TYR A 191 -7.22 2.76 -6.84
C TYR A 191 -7.38 1.72 -5.73
N VAL A 192 -8.40 1.85 -4.89
CA VAL A 192 -8.78 0.80 -3.92
C VAL A 192 -9.26 -0.44 -4.66
N ILE A 193 -10.23 -0.30 -5.57
CA ILE A 193 -10.79 -1.44 -6.31
C ILE A 193 -9.70 -2.11 -7.15
N ARG A 194 -8.92 -1.33 -7.91
CA ARG A 194 -7.77 -1.81 -8.67
C ARG A 194 -6.76 -2.49 -7.74
N GLY A 195 -6.49 -1.89 -6.59
CA GLY A 195 -5.48 -2.36 -5.66
C GLY A 195 -5.84 -3.66 -4.95
N ILE A 196 -7.13 -3.90 -4.69
CA ILE A 196 -7.65 -5.18 -4.18
C ILE A 196 -7.48 -6.28 -5.24
N ILE A 197 -7.71 -5.96 -6.51
CA ILE A 197 -7.59 -6.92 -7.62
C ILE A 197 -6.12 -7.19 -7.98
N PHE A 198 -5.24 -6.22 -7.80
CA PHE A 198 -3.82 -6.27 -8.19
C PHE A 198 -3.06 -7.56 -7.83
N PRO A 199 -3.08 -8.07 -6.59
CA PRO A 199 -2.36 -9.31 -6.24
C PRO A 199 -2.95 -10.55 -6.91
N TYR A 200 -4.21 -10.51 -7.35
CA TYR A 200 -4.83 -11.61 -8.10
C TYR A 200 -4.29 -11.76 -9.52
N LEU A 201 -3.63 -10.73 -10.04
CA LEU A 201 -3.12 -10.72 -11.40
C LEU A 201 -1.59 -10.72 -11.41
N ASN A 202 -0.95 -10.06 -10.44
CA ASN A 202 0.49 -9.75 -10.48
C ASN A 202 1.32 -10.49 -9.42
N ASN A 203 0.73 -11.04 -8.34
CA ASN A 203 1.50 -11.79 -7.34
C ASN A 203 1.65 -13.27 -7.79
N PRO A 204 2.86 -13.75 -8.15
CA PRO A 204 3.09 -15.14 -8.57
C PRO A 204 2.90 -16.13 -7.42
N TYR A 205 3.04 -15.68 -6.17
CA TYR A 205 2.87 -16.49 -4.96
C TYR A 205 1.42 -16.57 -4.48
N ARG A 206 0.49 -15.86 -5.12
CA ARG A 206 -0.94 -15.81 -4.74
C ARG A 206 -1.53 -17.18 -4.42
N ASN A 207 -1.34 -18.16 -5.30
CA ASN A 207 -1.96 -19.48 -5.12
C ASN A 207 -1.40 -20.18 -3.88
N PHE A 208 -0.10 -20.01 -3.61
CA PHE A 208 0.53 -20.54 -2.40
C PHE A 208 0.03 -19.81 -1.15
N GLU A 209 -0.01 -18.49 -1.18
CA GLU A 209 -0.50 -17.64 -0.08
C GLU A 209 -1.95 -17.95 0.27
N ILE A 210 -2.85 -17.98 -0.71
CA ILE A 210 -4.28 -18.26 -0.50
C ILE A 210 -4.49 -19.68 0.02
N LYS A 211 -3.83 -20.68 -0.58
CA LYS A 211 -4.00 -22.09 -0.19
C LYS A 211 -3.51 -22.34 1.24
N ASN A 212 -2.43 -21.67 1.65
CA ASN A 212 -1.81 -21.86 2.96
C ASN A 212 -2.18 -20.77 3.98
N ALA A 213 -3.11 -19.87 3.66
CA ALA A 213 -3.41 -18.68 4.44
C ALA A 213 -3.63 -18.97 5.92
N ARG A 214 -4.47 -19.96 6.25
CA ARG A 214 -4.76 -20.35 7.64
C ARG A 214 -3.52 -20.85 8.39
N ALA A 215 -2.69 -21.65 7.73
CA ALA A 215 -1.46 -22.18 8.33
C ALA A 215 -0.43 -21.07 8.55
N LEU A 216 -0.25 -20.19 7.56
CA LEU A 216 0.68 -19.06 7.64
C LEU A 216 0.23 -18.03 8.70
N GLN A 217 -1.06 -17.74 8.80
CA GLN A 217 -1.63 -16.92 9.88
C GLN A 217 -1.41 -17.55 11.25
N TYR A 218 -1.62 -18.86 11.38
CA TYR A 218 -1.32 -19.60 12.60
C TYR A 218 0.17 -19.49 12.97
N TYR A 219 1.07 -19.75 12.02
CA TYR A 219 2.51 -19.64 12.28
C TYR A 219 2.93 -18.22 12.63
N TYR A 220 2.33 -17.20 12.01
CA TYR A 220 2.64 -15.82 12.32
C TYR A 220 2.15 -15.41 13.72
N THR A 221 0.96 -15.85 14.13
CA THR A 221 0.42 -15.57 15.47
C THR A 221 1.16 -16.33 16.58
N HIS A 222 1.82 -17.44 16.24
CA HIS A 222 2.61 -18.27 17.17
C HIS A 222 4.12 -18.04 17.05
N ASN A 223 4.57 -16.97 16.38
CA ASN A 223 5.99 -16.63 16.18
C ASN A 223 6.83 -17.73 15.48
N MET A 224 6.18 -18.65 14.78
CA MET A 224 6.84 -19.75 14.06
C MET A 224 7.37 -19.33 12.68
N LEU A 225 7.02 -18.12 12.22
CA LEU A 225 7.58 -17.52 11.01
C LEU A 225 8.83 -16.66 11.28
N ASN A 226 9.27 -16.53 12.54
CA ASN A 226 10.48 -15.78 12.85
C ASN A 226 11.69 -16.63 12.47
N TYR A 227 12.34 -16.26 11.38
CA TYR A 227 13.58 -16.89 10.94
C TYR A 227 14.72 -15.96 11.37
N GLU A 228 15.08 -16.05 12.66
CA GLU A 228 16.31 -15.45 13.21
C GLU A 228 17.55 -16.24 12.78
#